data_AF-A0A2G6DRK5-F1
#
_entry.id   AF-A0A2G6DRK5-F1
#
_cell.length_a   1.000
_cell.length_b   1.000
_cell.length_c   1.000
_cell.angle_alpha   90.00
_cell.angle_beta   90.00
_cell.angle_gamma   90.00
#
_symmetry.space_group_name_H-M   'P 1'
#
loop_
_entity.id
_entity.type
_entity.pdbx_description
1 polymer ?
#
loop_
_entity_poly.entity_id
_entity_poly.type
_entity_poly.pdbx_seq_one_letter_code
_entity_poly.pdbx_strand_id
1 'polypeptide(L)'
;MRNIGKMRRSKKVRFSIIIILLVIAGIVFVLWEKARVGALIAIFALLAAFGLEAMETDWDIGKAIETGSMSKAKIQRDESGNLIIGAMCDDPDFDYNCDDFTWQEEAQDVMETCNKKGVDTHRLDGDGNGVACQSLPSKKNK
;
A
#
# COMPACT_ATOMS: atom_id res chain seq x y z
N MET A 1 17.18 0.59 -5.15
CA MET A 1 16.57 1.93 -4.94
C MET A 1 15.76 1.87 -3.65
N ARG A 2 15.69 2.95 -2.86
CA ARG A 2 15.23 2.89 -1.44
C ARG A 2 13.82 2.33 -1.31
N ASN A 3 13.60 1.24 -0.53
CA ASN A 3 12.44 0.85 0.30
C ASN A 3 11.04 1.50 0.04
N ILE A 4 10.65 1.78 -1.21
CA ILE A 4 9.42 2.53 -1.52
C ILE A 4 8.18 1.70 -1.15
N GLY A 5 8.16 0.39 -1.41
CA GLY A 5 7.03 -0.47 -1.05
C GLY A 5 6.80 -0.55 0.46
N LYS A 6 7.86 -0.63 1.27
CA LYS A 6 7.75 -0.58 2.75
C LYS A 6 7.17 0.75 3.24
N MET A 7 7.60 1.86 2.64
CA MET A 7 7.07 3.19 2.97
C MET A 7 5.60 3.34 2.57
N ARG A 8 5.20 2.83 1.41
CA ARG A 8 3.80 2.89 0.91
C ARG A 8 2.83 2.12 1.81
N ARG A 9 3.22 0.97 2.35
CA ARG A 9 2.38 0.17 3.26
C ARG A 9 2.29 0.72 4.68
N SER A 10 3.24 1.57 5.07
CA SER A 10 3.32 2.08 6.44
C SER A 10 2.21 3.09 6.72
N LYS A 11 1.36 2.79 7.70
CA LYS A 11 0.32 3.70 8.19
C LYS A 11 0.92 5.05 8.59
N LYS A 12 2.04 5.03 9.31
CA LYS A 12 2.71 6.24 9.78
C LYS A 12 3.12 7.14 8.62
N VAL A 13 3.70 6.58 7.57
CA VAL A 13 4.13 7.34 6.40
C VAL A 13 2.95 7.93 5.65
N ARG A 14 1.91 7.14 5.36
CA ARG A 14 0.67 7.62 4.70
C ARG A 14 0.02 8.74 5.49
N PHE A 15 -0.08 8.57 6.80
CA PHE A 15 -0.66 9.55 7.70
C PHE A 15 0.15 10.85 7.73
N SER A 16 1.49 10.76 7.80
CA SER A 16 2.37 11.92 7.71
C SER A 16 2.19 12.69 6.39
N ILE A 17 2.08 11.99 5.26
CA ILE A 17 1.86 12.62 3.95
C ILE A 17 0.51 13.36 3.93
N ILE A 18 -0.57 12.74 4.39
CA ILE A 18 -1.90 13.36 4.42
C ILE A 18 -1.88 14.64 5.27
N ILE A 19 -1.25 14.60 6.45
CA ILE A 19 -1.13 15.78 7.32
C ILE A 19 -0.34 16.90 6.62
N ILE A 20 0.78 16.58 5.99
CA ILE A 20 1.59 17.58 5.26
C ILE A 20 0.76 18.22 4.14
N LEU A 21 0.02 17.43 3.37
CA LEU A 21 -0.85 17.93 2.30
C LEU A 21 -2.00 18.80 2.84
N LEU A 22 -2.59 18.43 3.99
CA LEU A 22 -3.61 19.25 4.66
C LEU A 22 -3.05 20.62 5.08
N VAL A 23 -1.85 20.65 5.65
CA VAL A 23 -1.18 21.90 6.03
C VAL A 23 -0.90 22.77 4.81
N ILE A 24 -0.37 22.18 3.72
CA ILE A 24 -0.11 22.91 2.47
C ILE A 24 -1.41 23.46 1.89
N ALA A 25 -2.48 22.66 1.83
CA ALA A 25 -3.77 23.11 1.32
C ALA A 25 -4.36 24.24 2.20
N GLY A 26 -4.18 24.17 3.52
CA GLY A 26 -4.55 25.24 4.44
C GLY A 26 -3.76 26.54 4.22
N ILE A 27 -2.45 26.44 3.99
CA ILE A 27 -1.61 27.59 3.64
C ILE A 27 -2.08 28.21 2.32
N VAL A 28 -2.33 27.41 1.28
CA VAL A 28 -2.85 27.88 0.00
C VAL A 28 -4.21 28.57 0.17
N PHE A 29 -5.09 28.04 1.01
CA PHE A 29 -6.39 28.63 1.30
C PHE A 29 -6.27 30.04 1.92
N VAL A 30 -5.32 30.22 2.84
CA VAL A 30 -5.09 31.51 3.52
C VAL A 30 -4.39 32.51 2.60
N LEU A 31 -3.37 32.08 1.85
CA LEU A 31 -2.51 32.97 1.06
C LEU A 31 -3.02 33.27 -0.36
N TRP A 32 -3.89 32.43 -0.93
CA TRP A 32 -4.36 32.58 -2.31
C TRP A 32 -5.89 32.58 -2.42
N GLU A 33 -6.48 33.78 -2.44
CA GLU A 33 -7.95 33.94 -2.51
C GLU A 33 -8.56 33.32 -3.77
N LYS A 34 -7.87 33.43 -4.92
CA LYS A 34 -8.32 32.85 -6.20
C LYS A 34 -8.32 31.32 -6.21
N ALA A 35 -7.58 30.68 -5.31
CA ALA A 35 -7.49 29.22 -5.20
C ALA A 35 -8.38 28.63 -4.10
N ARG A 36 -9.09 29.46 -3.31
CA ARG A 36 -9.84 29.02 -2.11
C ARG A 36 -10.82 27.89 -2.37
N VAL A 37 -11.59 27.96 -3.46
CA VAL A 37 -12.57 26.91 -3.80
C VAL A 37 -11.87 25.58 -4.05
N GLY A 38 -10.79 25.58 -4.82
CA GLY A 38 -9.98 24.38 -5.07
C GLY A 38 -9.33 23.85 -3.78
N ALA A 39 -8.83 24.75 -2.93
CA ALA A 39 -8.24 24.39 -1.64
C ALA A 39 -9.27 23.76 -0.69
N LEU A 40 -10.51 24.25 -0.65
CA LEU A 40 -11.58 23.63 0.15
C LEU A 40 -11.93 22.22 -0.33
N ILE A 41 -12.01 22.01 -1.64
CA ILE A 41 -12.25 20.67 -2.22
C ILE A 41 -11.10 19.72 -1.83
N ALA A 42 -9.86 20.17 -1.97
CA ALA A 42 -8.69 19.39 -1.60
C ALA A 42 -8.68 19.06 -0.10
N ILE A 43 -8.97 20.03 0.76
CA ILE A 43 -9.07 19.83 2.22
C ILE A 43 -10.13 18.79 2.54
N PHE A 44 -11.33 18.89 1.95
CA PHE A 44 -12.41 17.93 2.20
C PHE A 44 -12.01 16.51 1.77
N ALA A 45 -11.41 16.36 0.58
CA ALA A 45 -10.92 15.07 0.11
C ALA A 45 -9.82 14.49 1.01
N LEU A 46 -8.87 15.33 1.45
CA LEU A 46 -7.79 14.92 2.35
C LEU A 46 -8.31 14.56 3.75
N LEU A 47 -9.33 15.25 4.26
CA LEU A 47 -9.99 14.90 5.53
C LEU A 47 -10.73 13.55 5.44
N ALA A 48 -11.39 13.27 4.32
CA ALA A 48 -11.98 11.96 4.07
C ALA A 48 -10.89 10.86 4.05
N ALA A 49 -9.78 11.09 3.35
CA ALA A 49 -8.64 10.17 3.33
C ALA A 49 -8.02 9.98 4.72
N PHE A 50 -7.88 11.05 5.50
CA PHE A 50 -7.43 11.01 6.88
C PHE A 50 -8.35 10.13 7.74
N GLY A 51 -9.67 10.29 7.60
CA GLY A 51 -10.65 9.48 8.31
C GLY A 51 -10.52 7.99 8.00
N LEU A 52 -10.42 7.64 6.72
CA LEU A 52 -10.23 6.25 6.28
C LEU A 52 -8.94 5.64 6.83
N GLU A 53 -7.84 6.41 6.84
CA GLU A 53 -6.56 5.94 7.36
C GLU A 53 -6.53 5.84 8.90
N ALA A 54 -7.25 6.73 9.60
CA ALA A 54 -7.38 6.70 11.05
C ALA A 54 -8.24 5.51 11.52
N MET A 55 -9.30 5.19 10.78
CA MET A 55 -10.23 4.11 11.09
C MET A 55 -9.74 2.73 10.61
N GLU A 56 -8.63 2.66 9.87
CA GLU A 56 -8.09 1.41 9.29
C GLU A 56 -9.15 0.65 8.45
N THR A 57 -10.11 1.40 7.92
CA THR A 57 -11.18 0.90 7.07
C THR A 57 -10.78 1.15 5.64
N ASP A 58 -10.26 0.11 5.01
CA ASP A 58 -9.91 0.12 3.59
C ASP A 58 -10.73 -0.99 2.93
N TRP A 59 -11.42 -0.65 1.83
CA TRP A 59 -12.31 -1.55 1.12
C TRP A 59 -11.86 -1.68 -0.33
N ASP A 60 -11.64 -2.91 -0.75
CA ASP A 60 -11.39 -3.24 -2.14
C ASP A 60 -12.71 -3.16 -2.92
N ILE A 61 -12.87 -2.10 -3.71
CA ILE A 61 -14.09 -1.85 -4.49
C ILE A 61 -14.32 -2.97 -5.51
N GLY A 62 -13.27 -3.52 -6.11
CA GLY A 62 -13.39 -4.65 -7.04
C GLY A 62 -13.99 -5.86 -6.34
N LYS A 63 -13.42 -6.22 -5.19
CA LYS A 63 -13.91 -7.34 -4.36
C LYS A 63 -15.31 -7.08 -3.80
N ALA A 64 -15.65 -5.84 -3.47
CA ALA A 64 -16.99 -5.46 -3.02
C ALA A 64 -18.03 -5.67 -4.12
N ILE A 65 -17.69 -5.30 -5.37
CA ILE A 65 -18.55 -5.50 -6.54
C ILE A 65 -18.70 -6.99 -6.85
N GLU A 66 -17.60 -7.75 -6.84
CA GLU A 66 -17.62 -9.19 -7.13
C GLU A 66 -18.42 -9.99 -6.10
N THR A 67 -18.25 -9.67 -4.81
CA THR A 67 -18.83 -10.47 -3.72
C THR A 67 -20.15 -9.91 -3.17
N GLY A 68 -20.53 -8.69 -3.55
CA GLY A 68 -21.68 -7.98 -3.01
C GLY A 68 -21.59 -7.68 -1.51
N SER A 69 -20.40 -7.78 -0.89
CA SER A 69 -20.22 -7.70 0.56
C SER A 69 -19.05 -6.82 0.96
N MET A 70 -19.36 -5.72 1.66
CA MET A 70 -18.35 -4.79 2.19
C MET A 70 -17.46 -5.43 3.26
N SER A 71 -17.94 -6.45 3.97
CA SER A 71 -17.15 -7.17 4.98
C SER A 71 -16.07 -8.04 4.32
N LYS A 72 -16.41 -8.72 3.22
CA LYS A 72 -15.46 -9.55 2.44
C LYS A 72 -14.47 -8.73 1.62
N ALA A 73 -14.83 -7.49 1.33
CA ALA A 73 -14.01 -6.51 0.62
C ALA A 73 -13.03 -5.76 1.52
N LYS A 74 -13.08 -5.93 2.85
CA LYS A 74 -12.15 -5.26 3.75
C LYS A 74 -10.72 -5.74 3.48
N ILE A 75 -9.81 -4.80 3.21
CA ILE A 75 -8.38 -5.09 3.05
C ILE A 75 -7.78 -5.40 4.42
N GLN A 76 -6.96 -6.44 4.48
CA GLN A 76 -6.33 -6.89 5.71
C GLN A 76 -5.16 -6.00 6.11
N ARG A 77 -5.04 -5.74 7.42
CA ARG A 77 -3.98 -4.94 8.05
C ARG A 77 -3.39 -5.70 9.24
N ASP A 78 -2.15 -5.39 9.59
CA ASP A 78 -1.51 -5.90 10.80
C ASP A 78 -2.02 -5.19 12.06
N GLU A 79 -1.61 -5.63 13.25
CA GLU A 79 -1.98 -5.00 14.53
C GLU A 79 -1.51 -3.55 14.68
N SER A 80 -0.54 -3.14 13.85
CA SER A 80 -0.03 -1.76 13.80
C SER A 80 -0.77 -0.90 12.75
N GLY A 81 -1.77 -1.46 12.07
CA GLY A 81 -2.56 -0.81 11.04
C GLY A 81 -1.85 -0.67 9.70
N ASN A 82 -0.69 -1.30 9.49
CA ASN A 82 -0.04 -1.33 8.18
C ASN A 82 -0.75 -2.34 7.26
N LEU A 83 -0.69 -2.11 5.96
CA LEU A 83 -1.19 -3.09 4.99
C LEU A 83 -0.36 -4.37 5.07
N ILE A 84 -1.03 -5.53 5.17
CA ILE A 84 -0.32 -6.81 5.22
C ILE A 84 0.43 -7.07 3.91
N ILE A 85 1.47 -7.89 4.00
CA ILE A 85 2.21 -8.39 2.85
C ILE A 85 1.24 -9.17 1.93
N GLY A 86 1.22 -8.85 0.63
CA GLY A 86 0.27 -9.44 -0.33
C GLY A 86 -1.13 -8.80 -0.35
N ALA A 87 -1.38 -7.74 0.45
CA ALA A 87 -2.67 -7.04 0.39
C ALA A 87 -2.94 -6.33 -0.96
N MET A 88 -1.91 -6.16 -1.80
CA MET A 88 -1.97 -5.39 -3.05
C MET A 88 -1.64 -6.25 -4.28
N CYS A 89 -1.77 -7.58 -4.20
CA CYS A 89 -1.42 -8.49 -5.30
C CYS A 89 -2.19 -8.23 -6.60
N ASP A 90 -3.41 -7.69 -6.50
CA ASP A 90 -4.29 -7.44 -7.64
C ASP A 90 -4.25 -5.96 -8.10
N ASP A 91 -3.41 -5.12 -7.48
CA ASP A 91 -3.26 -3.70 -7.82
C ASP A 91 -2.31 -3.52 -9.01
N PRO A 92 -2.80 -3.10 -10.19
CA PRO A 92 -1.97 -2.98 -11.40
C PRO A 92 -0.92 -1.87 -11.32
N ASP A 93 -1.09 -0.91 -10.40
CA ASP A 93 -0.16 0.21 -10.17
C ASP A 93 0.84 -0.12 -9.05
N PHE A 94 0.81 -1.35 -8.52
CA PHE A 94 1.70 -1.82 -7.46
C PHE A 94 2.50 -3.04 -7.92
N ASP A 95 3.82 -2.87 -8.04
CA ASP A 95 4.74 -3.95 -8.38
C ASP A 95 5.71 -4.21 -7.21
N TYR A 96 5.63 -5.39 -6.60
CA TYR A 96 6.61 -5.80 -5.60
C TYR A 96 7.94 -6.09 -6.29
N ASN A 97 9.05 -5.65 -5.70
CA ASN A 97 10.38 -6.04 -6.14
C ASN A 97 11.22 -6.55 -4.97
N CYS A 98 12.39 -7.13 -5.26
CA CYS A 98 13.27 -7.66 -4.21
C CYS A 98 13.77 -6.60 -3.21
N ASP A 99 13.84 -5.32 -3.60
CA ASP A 99 14.22 -4.23 -2.69
C ASP A 99 13.12 -3.90 -1.65
N ASP A 100 11.88 -4.38 -1.87
CA ASP A 100 10.74 -4.18 -0.96
C ASP A 100 10.74 -5.15 0.23
N PHE A 101 11.68 -6.10 0.27
CA PHE A 101 11.79 -7.11 1.32
C PHE A 101 13.10 -6.94 2.08
N THR A 102 13.12 -7.43 3.32
CA THR A 102 14.37 -7.49 4.09
C THR A 102 14.95 -8.90 4.03
N TRP A 103 14.07 -9.88 3.92
CA TRP A 103 14.40 -11.29 3.99
C TRP A 103 13.80 -12.04 2.80
N GLN A 104 14.51 -13.07 2.34
CA GLN A 104 14.08 -13.93 1.24
C GLN A 104 12.70 -14.54 1.52
N GLU A 105 12.44 -14.95 2.77
CA GLU A 105 11.16 -15.55 3.16
C GLU A 105 9.98 -14.60 2.98
N GLU A 106 10.17 -13.28 3.17
CA GLU A 106 9.10 -12.30 2.97
C GLU A 106 8.75 -12.13 1.48
N ALA A 107 9.75 -12.23 0.60
CA ALA A 107 9.53 -12.21 -0.84
C ALA A 107 8.84 -13.49 -1.31
N GLN A 108 9.22 -14.64 -0.71
CA GLN A 108 8.60 -15.93 -0.98
C GLN A 108 7.11 -15.93 -0.61
N ASP A 109 6.76 -15.41 0.57
CA ASP A 109 5.37 -15.30 1.01
C ASP A 109 4.52 -14.46 0.04
N VAL A 110 5.07 -13.35 -0.50
CA VAL A 110 4.39 -12.54 -1.52
C VAL A 110 4.21 -13.30 -2.80
N MET A 111 5.26 -13.97 -3.29
CA MET A 111 5.18 -14.75 -4.51
C MET A 111 4.09 -15.81 -4.36
N GLU A 112 4.06 -16.57 -3.27
CA GLU A 112 3.03 -17.59 -3.05
C GLU A 112 1.62 -17.00 -2.91
N THR A 113 1.47 -15.85 -2.24
CA THR A 113 0.18 -15.20 -2.02
C THR A 113 -0.38 -14.55 -3.29
N CYS A 114 0.47 -13.90 -4.08
CA CYS A 114 0.07 -13.10 -5.24
C CYS A 114 0.01 -13.91 -6.54
N ASN A 115 0.65 -15.08 -6.59
CA ASN A 115 0.78 -15.89 -7.79
C ASN A 115 -0.47 -16.77 -8.04
N LYS A 116 -1.66 -16.15 -8.04
CA LYS A 116 -2.95 -16.83 -8.26
C LYS A 116 -3.10 -17.47 -9.64
N LYS A 117 -2.25 -17.11 -10.61
CA LYS A 117 -2.29 -17.61 -12.00
C LYS A 117 -1.10 -18.50 -12.38
N GLY A 118 -0.20 -18.82 -11.44
CA GLY A 118 1.06 -19.50 -11.74
C GLY A 118 2.02 -18.66 -12.60
N VAL A 119 1.76 -17.36 -12.69
CA VAL A 119 2.62 -16.35 -13.32
C VAL A 119 3.20 -15.50 -12.21
N ASP A 120 4.53 -15.38 -12.17
CA ASP A 120 5.23 -14.48 -11.27
C ASP A 120 4.91 -13.01 -11.61
N THR A 121 3.73 -12.56 -11.16
CA THR A 121 3.12 -11.26 -11.45
C THR A 121 4.08 -10.11 -11.12
N HIS A 122 4.87 -10.30 -10.07
CA HIS A 122 5.81 -9.30 -9.54
C HIS A 122 7.26 -9.58 -9.89
N ARG A 123 7.52 -10.61 -10.73
CA ARG A 123 8.86 -10.96 -11.22
C ARG A 123 9.89 -11.15 -10.10
N LEU A 124 9.44 -11.68 -8.96
CA LEU A 124 10.28 -11.91 -7.78
C LEU A 124 11.21 -13.12 -7.97
N ASP A 125 10.85 -14.06 -8.84
CA ASP A 125 11.63 -15.23 -9.25
C ASP A 125 12.12 -15.04 -10.70
N GLY A 126 13.17 -14.25 -10.85
CA GLY A 126 13.69 -13.84 -12.15
C GLY A 126 14.26 -14.99 -12.99
N ASP A 127 14.68 -16.10 -12.39
CA ASP A 127 15.24 -17.27 -13.08
C ASP A 127 14.28 -18.48 -13.14
N GLY A 128 13.10 -18.37 -12.52
CA GLY A 128 12.00 -19.31 -12.66
C GLY A 128 12.23 -20.64 -11.95
N ASN A 129 13.05 -20.66 -10.89
CA ASN A 129 13.38 -21.88 -10.15
C ASN A 129 12.45 -22.15 -8.97
N GLY A 130 11.45 -21.30 -8.75
CA GLY A 130 10.47 -21.39 -7.67
C GLY A 130 10.89 -20.71 -6.38
N VAL A 131 12.01 -19.97 -6.36
CA VAL A 131 12.53 -19.29 -5.17
C VAL A 131 12.62 -17.79 -5.43
N ALA A 132 11.78 -17.02 -4.74
CA ALA A 132 11.77 -15.55 -4.86
C ALA A 132 13.04 -14.92 -4.29
N CYS A 133 13.59 -13.92 -5.00
CA CYS A 133 14.62 -13.00 -4.52
C CYS A 133 15.79 -13.65 -3.77
N GLN A 134 16.40 -14.68 -4.37
CA GLN A 134 17.46 -15.51 -3.76
C GLN A 134 18.69 -14.73 -3.25
N SER A 135 18.90 -13.51 -3.74
CA SER A 135 19.99 -12.63 -3.29
C SER A 135 19.74 -12.02 -1.91
N LEU A 136 18.51 -12.10 -1.37
CA LEU A 136 18.18 -11.58 -0.05
C LEU A 136 18.68 -12.50 1.07
N PRO A 137 19.02 -11.96 2.25
CA PRO A 137 19.33 -12.77 3.43
C PRO A 137 18.17 -13.69 3.85
N SER A 138 18.48 -14.85 4.41
CA SER A 138 17.49 -15.75 5.03
C SER A 138 17.37 -15.50 6.54
N LYS A 139 16.14 -15.46 7.07
CA LYS A 139 15.87 -15.39 8.51
C LYS A 139 16.39 -16.62 9.26
N LYS A 140 16.50 -17.77 8.59
CA LYS A 140 16.93 -19.04 9.20
C LYS A 140 18.42 -19.09 9.55
N ASN A 141 19.23 -18.19 9.00
CA ASN A 141 20.67 -18.11 9.25
C ASN A 141 21.03 -17.06 10.32
N LYS A 142 20.11 -16.74 11.23
CA LYS A 142 20.26 -15.67 12.22
C LYS A 142 20.00 -16.14 13.65
#